data_AF-A0A7S2CCA2-F1
#
_entry.id   AF-A0A7S2CCA2-F1
#
_cell.length_a   1.000
_cell.length_b   1.000
_cell.length_c   1.000
_cell.angle_alpha   90.00
_cell.angle_beta   90.00
_cell.angle_gamma   90.00
#
_symmetry.space_group_name_H-M   'P 1'
#
loop_
_entity.id
_entity.type
_entity.pdbx_description
1 polymer ?
#
loop_
_entity_poly.entity_id
_entity_poly.type
_entity_poly.pdbx_seq_one_letter_code
_entity_poly.pdbx_strand_id
1 'polypeptide(L)'
;IATAKSCDIILMVLDPTKEDTQKELLTRELENIGIRINCRPPDVSFSRTKGGGLKFNATVPLSSFDRETCQSVLQQYRIFNADVVIREDITVDQFIDVIDGNRKYCKVLYVYNKVDMLDLASVDRLAREPYSVVISVNRKLNLDFLLERLWHEMEVIR
;
A
#
# COMPACT_ATOMS: atom_id res chain seq x y z
N ILE A 1 12.30 11.23 -5.20
CA ILE A 1 11.16 11.00 -4.28
C ILE A 1 9.84 11.51 -4.86
N ALA A 2 9.75 12.76 -5.37
CA ALA A 2 8.53 13.26 -6.05
C ALA A 2 8.09 12.39 -7.26
N THR A 3 9.05 11.77 -7.97
CA THR A 3 8.80 10.85 -9.08
C THR A 3 8.07 9.56 -8.68
N ALA A 4 8.16 9.11 -7.43
CA ALA A 4 7.47 7.90 -6.99
C ALA A 4 5.94 8.08 -6.98
N LYS A 5 5.46 9.32 -6.79
CA LYS A 5 4.02 9.64 -6.87
C LYS A 5 3.51 9.65 -8.31
N SER A 6 4.36 9.77 -9.32
CA SER A 6 3.93 9.68 -10.72
C SER A 6 3.98 8.25 -11.29
N CYS A 7 4.61 7.29 -10.62
CA CYS A 7 4.75 5.92 -11.12
C CYS A 7 3.47 5.09 -10.93
N ASP A 8 3.09 4.29 -11.94
CA ASP A 8 1.94 3.37 -11.88
C ASP A 8 2.26 2.04 -11.19
N ILE A 9 3.53 1.63 -11.26
CA ILE A 9 4.07 0.46 -10.56
C ILE A 9 5.44 0.82 -9.96
N ILE A 10 5.72 0.29 -8.76
CA ILE A 10 7.04 0.41 -8.13
C ILE A 10 7.71 -0.95 -8.11
N LEU A 11 8.95 -1.00 -8.60
CA LEU A 11 9.80 -2.18 -8.52
C LEU A 11 10.70 -2.05 -7.29
N MET A 12 10.51 -2.92 -6.29
CA MET A 12 11.36 -2.95 -5.11
C MET A 12 12.40 -4.06 -5.25
N VAL A 13 13.62 -3.69 -5.62
CA VAL A 13 14.72 -4.66 -5.79
C VAL A 13 15.35 -4.96 -4.42
N LEU A 14 15.32 -6.24 -4.04
CA LEU A 14 15.83 -6.74 -2.77
C LEU A 14 16.95 -7.75 -3.00
N ASP A 15 17.85 -7.84 -2.03
CA ASP A 15 18.91 -8.86 -1.99
C ASP A 15 18.50 -9.93 -0.97
N PRO A 16 18.16 -11.16 -1.41
CA PRO A 16 17.70 -12.24 -0.53
C PRO A 16 18.79 -12.79 0.38
N THR A 17 20.06 -12.40 0.16
CA THR A 17 21.16 -12.76 1.06
C THR A 17 21.22 -11.87 2.30
N LYS A 18 20.48 -10.76 2.31
CA LYS A 18 20.39 -9.81 3.43
C LYS A 18 19.08 -9.99 4.18
N GLU A 19 19.07 -9.58 5.45
CA GLU A 19 17.88 -9.64 6.30
C GLU A 19 16.72 -8.79 5.74
N ASP A 20 15.50 -9.23 6.04
CA ASP A 20 14.23 -8.60 5.63
C ASP A 20 14.06 -7.16 6.15
N THR A 21 14.94 -6.70 7.05
CA THR A 21 15.02 -5.33 7.54
C THR A 21 15.03 -4.29 6.40
N GLN A 22 15.62 -4.61 5.25
CA GLN A 22 15.59 -3.71 4.09
C GLN A 22 14.19 -3.51 3.53
N LYS A 23 13.39 -4.58 3.46
CA LYS A 23 12.00 -4.56 2.97
C LYS A 23 11.12 -3.69 3.87
N GLU A 24 11.26 -3.85 5.18
CA GLU A 24 10.52 -3.05 6.16
C GLU A 24 10.88 -1.57 6.10
N LEU A 25 12.17 -1.25 6.02
CA LEU A 25 12.63 0.14 5.99
C LEU A 25 12.15 0.87 4.73
N LEU A 26 12.29 0.24 3.55
CA LEU A 26 11.80 0.82 2.30
C LEU A 26 10.28 0.96 2.27
N THR A 27 9.56 0.00 2.85
CA THR A 27 8.10 0.06 2.99
C THR A 27 7.69 1.27 3.83
N ARG A 28 8.31 1.46 4.99
CA ARG A 28 8.06 2.62 5.86
C ARG A 28 8.39 3.94 5.18
N GLU A 29 9.48 4.01 4.43
CA GLU A 29 9.83 5.22 3.66
C GLU A 29 8.74 5.57 2.63
N LEU A 30 8.25 4.58 1.86
CA LEU A 30 7.18 4.78 0.90
C LEU A 30 5.88 5.23 1.57
N GLU A 31 5.53 4.63 2.71
CA GLU A 31 4.35 5.01 3.49
C GLU A 31 4.43 6.44 4.03
N ASN A 32 5.61 6.87 4.48
CA ASN A 32 5.87 8.23 4.96
C ASN A 32 5.72 9.29 3.86
N ILE A 33 5.96 8.92 2.60
CA ILE A 33 5.78 9.81 1.44
C ILE A 33 4.29 9.89 1.02
N GLY A 34 3.43 9.05 1.62
CA GLY A 34 2.00 8.96 1.31
C GLY A 34 1.68 8.01 0.16
N ILE A 35 2.53 7.01 -0.07
CA ILE A 35 2.28 5.90 -0.99
C ILE A 35 1.79 4.71 -0.15
N ARG A 36 0.64 4.17 -0.51
CA ARG A 36 0.10 2.93 0.07
C ARG A 36 0.36 1.80 -0.91
N ILE A 37 1.13 0.82 -0.46
CA ILE A 37 1.61 -0.28 -1.30
C ILE A 37 0.67 -1.48 -1.22
N ASN A 38 0.34 -2.08 -2.36
CA ASN A 38 -0.46 -3.31 -2.46
C ASN A 38 -1.81 -3.29 -1.71
N CYS A 39 -2.36 -2.11 -1.50
CA CYS A 39 -3.64 -1.88 -0.82
C CYS A 39 -4.59 -1.12 -1.73
N ARG A 40 -5.89 -1.35 -1.54
CA ARG A 40 -6.94 -0.55 -2.17
C ARG A 40 -7.32 0.64 -1.29
N PRO A 41 -7.85 1.73 -1.87
CA PRO A 41 -8.47 2.80 -1.09
C PRO A 41 -9.61 2.23 -0.23
N PRO A 42 -9.71 2.64 1.04
CA PRO A 42 -10.79 2.18 1.90
C PRO A 42 -12.15 2.77 1.46
N ASP A 43 -13.23 2.00 1.58
CA ASP A 43 -14.61 2.39 1.28
C ASP A 43 -15.19 3.23 2.42
N VAL A 44 -14.77 4.50 2.43
CA VAL A 44 -15.23 5.53 3.36
C VAL A 44 -15.69 6.73 2.56
N SER A 45 -16.94 7.13 2.80
CA SER A 45 -17.48 8.38 2.26
C SER A 45 -17.33 9.48 3.30
N PHE A 46 -16.51 10.48 2.99
CA PHE A 46 -16.31 11.66 3.81
C PHE A 46 -16.82 12.91 3.08
N SER A 47 -17.74 13.65 3.69
CA SER A 47 -18.29 14.89 3.14
C SER A 47 -18.32 15.99 4.20
N ARG A 48 -17.73 17.16 3.90
CA ARG A 48 -17.77 18.31 4.81
C ARG A 48 -19.09 19.05 4.68
N THR A 49 -19.79 19.25 5.79
CA THR A 49 -21.06 19.96 5.84
C THR A 49 -20.87 21.36 6.45
N LYS A 50 -21.76 22.30 6.13
CA LYS A 50 -21.70 23.67 6.68
C LYS A 50 -22.20 23.75 8.13
N GLY A 51 -22.89 22.73 8.62
CA GLY A 51 -23.48 22.66 9.95
C GLY A 51 -24.12 21.29 10.21
N GLY A 52 -24.51 21.05 11.46
CA GLY A 52 -25.15 19.79 11.88
C GLY A 52 -24.24 18.82 12.64
N GLY A 53 -23.01 19.22 12.98
CA GLY A 53 -22.06 18.43 13.74
C GLY A 53 -21.48 17.25 12.96
N LEU A 54 -20.92 16.29 13.69
CA LEU A 54 -20.43 15.02 13.14
C LEU A 54 -21.57 14.01 13.02
N LYS A 55 -21.91 13.64 11.78
CA LYS A 55 -22.74 12.47 11.48
C LYS A 55 -21.81 11.29 11.20
N PHE A 56 -21.94 10.25 12.01
CA PHE A 56 -21.13 9.05 11.92
C PHE A 56 -22.06 7.86 11.70
N ASN A 57 -21.90 7.17 10.57
CA ASN A 57 -22.63 5.96 10.23
C ASN A 57 -21.63 4.86 9.86
N ALA A 58 -21.75 3.70 10.49
CA ALA A 58 -20.98 2.51 10.16
C ALA A 58 -21.95 1.42 9.70
N THR A 59 -21.72 0.84 8.53
CA THR A 59 -22.54 -0.29 8.04
C THR A 59 -21.99 -1.64 8.47
N VAL A 60 -20.79 -1.66 9.07
CA VAL A 60 -20.11 -2.85 9.59
C VAL A 60 -19.67 -2.63 11.04
N PRO A 61 -19.53 -3.69 11.85
CA PRO A 61 -18.91 -3.57 13.17
C PRO A 61 -17.45 -3.16 13.00
N LEU A 62 -17.03 -2.15 13.76
CA LEU A 62 -15.67 -1.61 13.72
C LEU A 62 -14.89 -2.14 14.92
N SER A 63 -13.66 -2.60 14.66
CA SER A 63 -12.83 -3.24 15.69
C SER A 63 -11.98 -2.22 16.46
N SER A 64 -11.47 -1.21 15.75
CA SER A 64 -10.49 -0.26 16.26
C SER A 64 -10.87 1.21 16.06
N PHE A 65 -12.02 1.45 15.42
CA PHE A 65 -12.44 2.79 15.01
C PHE A 65 -13.82 3.13 15.53
N ASP A 66 -13.87 4.13 16.41
CA ASP A 66 -15.11 4.58 17.04
C ASP A 66 -15.43 6.02 16.68
N ARG A 67 -16.67 6.43 16.99
CA ARG A 67 -17.13 7.81 16.81
C ARG A 67 -16.24 8.82 17.55
N GLU A 68 -15.76 8.48 18.75
CA GLU A 68 -14.90 9.36 19.56
C GLU A 68 -13.54 9.56 18.89
N THR A 69 -12.96 8.49 18.35
CA THR A 69 -11.72 8.52 17.58
C THR A 69 -11.89 9.34 16.31
N CYS A 70 -12.99 9.14 15.57
CA CYS A 70 -13.34 9.93 14.40
C CYS A 70 -13.43 11.43 14.72
N GLN A 71 -14.11 11.78 15.82
CA GLN A 71 -14.24 13.16 16.27
C GLN A 71 -12.87 13.77 16.64
N SER A 72 -12.03 13.02 17.35
CA SER A 72 -10.71 13.47 17.76
C SER A 72 -9.82 13.77 16.55
N VAL A 73 -9.82 12.89 15.55
CA VAL A 73 -9.09 13.12 14.28
C VAL A 73 -9.63 14.36 13.57
N LEU A 74 -10.94 14.47 13.36
CA LEU A 74 -11.53 15.61 12.65
C LEU A 74 -11.27 16.96 13.35
N GLN A 75 -11.23 16.97 14.68
CA GLN A 75 -10.87 18.16 15.47
C GLN A 75 -9.42 18.60 15.23
N GLN A 76 -8.47 17.67 15.11
CA GLN A 76 -7.08 17.99 14.76
C GLN A 76 -6.98 18.67 13.38
N TYR A 77 -7.82 18.24 12.44
CA TYR A 77 -7.96 18.85 11.12
C TYR A 77 -8.81 20.14 11.10
N ARG A 78 -9.28 20.62 12.27
CA ARG A 78 -10.18 21.78 12.43
C ARG A 78 -11.52 21.64 11.68
N ILE A 79 -12.02 20.41 11.57
CA ILE A 79 -13.30 20.08 10.92
C ILE A 79 -14.32 19.75 12.02
N PHE A 80 -15.32 20.60 12.18
CA PHE A 80 -16.36 20.41 13.21
C PHE A 80 -17.66 19.82 12.67
N ASN A 81 -17.88 19.91 11.36
CA ASN A 81 -19.10 19.47 10.69
C ASN A 81 -18.74 18.57 9.51
N ALA A 82 -19.12 17.30 9.58
CA ALA A 82 -18.85 16.31 8.54
C ALA A 82 -19.86 15.17 8.60
N ASP A 83 -20.10 14.55 7.44
CA ASP A 83 -20.81 13.29 7.28
C ASP A 83 -19.80 12.21 6.90
N VAL A 84 -19.73 11.17 7.73
CA VAL A 84 -18.81 10.06 7.61
C VAL A 84 -19.61 8.77 7.55
N VAL A 85 -19.49 8.06 6.44
CA VAL A 85 -20.08 6.74 6.23
C VAL A 85 -18.97 5.73 5.99
N ILE A 86 -18.86 4.76 6.87
CA ILE A 86 -17.84 3.71 6.82
C ILE A 86 -18.50 2.40 6.42
N ARG A 87 -17.96 1.75 5.37
CA ARG A 87 -18.50 0.50 4.82
C ARG A 87 -17.65 -0.73 5.03
N GLU A 88 -16.42 -0.58 5.52
CA GLU A 88 -15.54 -1.68 5.90
C GLU A 88 -14.81 -1.38 7.21
N ASP A 89 -14.22 -2.41 7.83
CA ASP A 89 -13.44 -2.22 9.06
C ASP A 89 -12.14 -1.48 8.72
N ILE A 90 -11.97 -0.29 9.29
CA ILE A 90 -10.85 0.61 8.98
C ILE A 90 -10.05 0.95 10.23
N THR A 91 -8.78 1.32 10.03
CA THR A 91 -7.93 1.88 11.09
C THR A 91 -7.96 3.41 11.08
N VAL A 92 -7.44 4.01 12.16
CA VAL A 92 -7.27 5.48 12.25
C VAL A 92 -6.41 6.03 11.11
N ASP A 93 -5.33 5.34 10.76
CA ASP A 93 -4.43 5.77 9.68
C ASP A 93 -5.12 5.75 8.32
N GLN A 94 -5.96 4.75 8.06
CA GLN A 94 -6.77 4.68 6.84
C GLN A 94 -7.80 5.81 6.78
N PHE A 95 -8.39 6.19 7.91
CA PHE A 95 -9.29 7.34 7.96
C PHE A 95 -8.55 8.66 7.66
N ILE A 96 -7.34 8.82 8.22
CA ILE A 96 -6.47 9.97 7.94
C ILE A 96 -6.16 10.05 6.44
N ASP A 97 -5.88 8.90 5.80
CA ASP A 97 -5.62 8.85 4.36
C ASP A 97 -6.80 9.35 3.52
N VAL A 98 -8.03 9.01 3.92
CA VAL A 98 -9.26 9.48 3.25
C VAL A 98 -9.46 10.99 3.41
N ILE A 99 -9.13 11.55 4.58
CA ILE A 99 -9.24 12.99 4.85
C ILE A 99 -8.21 13.79 4.03
N ASP A 100 -6.97 13.29 3.97
CA ASP A 100 -5.88 13.96 3.26
C ASP A 100 -6.10 13.95 1.74
N GLY A 101 -6.70 12.90 1.18
CA GLY A 101 -7.08 12.78 -0.24
C GLY A 101 -5.91 12.80 -1.24
N ASN A 102 -4.68 13.03 -0.79
CA ASN A 102 -3.45 13.12 -1.61
C ASN A 102 -2.56 11.87 -1.45
N ARG A 103 -3.18 10.73 -1.16
CA ARG A 103 -2.51 9.43 -1.05
C ARG A 103 -2.58 8.70 -2.38
N LYS A 104 -1.46 8.11 -2.79
CA LYS A 104 -1.41 7.26 -3.98
C LYS A 104 -1.40 5.81 -3.56
N TYR A 105 -2.35 5.04 -4.09
CA TYR A 105 -2.38 3.60 -3.95
C TYR A 105 -1.67 3.03 -5.17
N CYS A 106 -0.56 2.33 -4.94
CA CYS A 106 0.31 1.85 -6.00
C CYS A 106 0.62 0.37 -5.77
N LYS A 107 0.67 -0.39 -6.87
CA LYS A 107 1.14 -1.78 -6.84
C LYS A 107 2.66 -1.80 -6.75
N VAL A 108 3.18 -2.69 -5.90
CA VAL A 108 4.62 -2.87 -5.71
C VAL A 108 4.98 -4.32 -5.96
N LEU A 109 5.94 -4.52 -6.86
CA LEU A 109 6.50 -5.82 -7.17
C LEU A 109 7.86 -5.96 -6.49
N TYR A 110 7.98 -6.93 -5.58
CA TYR A 110 9.23 -7.26 -4.89
C TYR A 110 10.09 -8.15 -5.78
N VAL A 111 11.28 -7.67 -6.14
CA VAL A 111 12.19 -8.38 -7.04
C VAL A 111 13.43 -8.81 -6.26
N TYR A 112 13.54 -10.10 -5.97
CA TYR A 112 14.69 -10.69 -5.30
C TYR A 112 15.77 -11.01 -6.33
N ASN A 113 16.84 -10.22 -6.34
CA ASN A 113 17.97 -10.40 -7.25
C ASN A 113 19.08 -11.25 -6.61
N LYS A 114 19.95 -11.89 -7.39
CA LYS A 114 21.05 -12.77 -6.95
C LYS A 114 20.61 -14.14 -6.42
N VAL A 115 19.56 -14.71 -7.00
CA VAL A 115 19.05 -16.04 -6.60
C VAL A 115 20.06 -17.16 -6.85
N ASP A 116 21.12 -16.90 -7.62
CA ASP A 116 22.26 -17.80 -7.83
C ASP A 116 23.11 -18.04 -6.56
N MET A 117 22.95 -17.19 -5.54
CA MET A 117 23.60 -17.34 -4.24
C MET A 117 22.75 -18.12 -3.21
N LEU A 118 21.51 -18.49 -3.57
CA LEU A 118 20.59 -19.19 -2.69
C LEU A 118 20.46 -20.67 -3.09
N ASP A 119 20.01 -21.48 -2.14
CA ASP A 119 19.55 -22.84 -2.39
C ASP A 119 18.15 -22.87 -3.03
N LEU A 120 17.85 -23.97 -3.72
CA LEU A 120 16.60 -24.12 -4.46
C LEU A 120 15.36 -24.00 -3.56
N ALA A 121 15.46 -24.43 -2.29
CA ALA A 121 14.34 -24.36 -1.35
C ALA A 121 14.05 -22.91 -0.91
N SER A 122 15.09 -22.10 -0.66
CA SER A 122 14.90 -20.66 -0.40
C SER A 122 14.34 -19.92 -1.60
N VAL A 123 14.78 -20.26 -2.81
CA VAL A 123 14.24 -19.67 -4.05
C VAL A 123 12.75 -20.00 -4.22
N ASP A 124 12.36 -21.27 -4.02
CA ASP A 124 10.96 -21.70 -4.11
C ASP A 124 10.08 -21.02 -3.04
N ARG A 125 10.60 -20.84 -1.82
CA ARG A 125 9.90 -20.10 -0.76
C ARG A 125 9.66 -18.64 -1.18
N LEU A 126 10.71 -17.95 -1.64
CA LEU A 126 10.61 -16.55 -2.06
C LEU A 126 9.69 -16.37 -3.27
N ALA A 127 9.71 -17.30 -4.23
CA ALA A 127 8.87 -17.28 -5.42
C ALA A 127 7.37 -17.46 -5.12
N ARG A 128 7.01 -18.01 -3.95
CA ARG A 128 5.62 -18.18 -3.50
C ARG A 128 5.09 -17.02 -2.66
N GLU A 129 5.95 -16.07 -2.29
CA GLU A 129 5.50 -14.87 -1.58
C GLU A 129 4.58 -14.01 -2.45
N PRO A 130 3.64 -13.27 -1.84
CA PRO A 130 2.76 -12.39 -2.59
C PRO A 130 3.56 -11.24 -3.22
N TYR A 131 3.24 -10.92 -4.48
CA TYR A 131 3.89 -9.86 -5.26
C TYR A 131 5.41 -10.01 -5.37
N SER A 132 5.95 -11.23 -5.31
CA SER A 132 7.39 -11.47 -5.44
C SER A 132 7.78 -12.04 -6.81
N VAL A 133 8.99 -11.70 -7.26
CA VAL A 133 9.65 -12.29 -8.42
C VAL A 133 11.12 -12.52 -8.08
N VAL A 134 11.61 -13.72 -8.37
CA VAL A 134 13.00 -14.12 -8.16
C VAL A 134 13.78 -13.98 -9.47
N ILE A 135 14.93 -13.30 -9.49
CA ILE A 135 15.75 -13.11 -10.69
C ILE A 135 17.25 -13.30 -10.41
N SER A 136 18.01 -13.58 -11.46
CA SER A 136 19.47 -13.40 -11.45
C SER A 136 19.90 -12.64 -12.68
N VAL A 137 20.26 -11.36 -12.50
CA VAL A 137 20.78 -10.52 -13.59
C VAL A 137 22.10 -11.06 -14.13
N ASN A 138 22.96 -11.58 -13.25
CA ASN A 138 24.28 -12.12 -13.62
C ASN A 138 24.16 -13.33 -14.55
N ARG A 139 23.26 -14.27 -14.21
CA ARG A 139 22.99 -15.46 -15.03
C ARG A 139 21.92 -15.24 -16.10
N LYS A 140 21.36 -14.03 -16.21
CA LYS A 140 20.20 -13.68 -17.06
C LYS A 140 19.01 -14.63 -16.87
N LEU A 141 18.76 -15.04 -15.63
CA LEU A 141 17.64 -15.93 -15.30
C LEU A 141 16.40 -15.13 -14.93
N ASN A 142 15.26 -15.58 -15.45
CA ASN A 142 13.91 -15.12 -15.11
C ASN A 142 13.60 -13.64 -15.42
N LEU A 143 14.39 -13.02 -16.30
CA LEU A 143 14.17 -11.63 -16.74
C LEU A 143 12.94 -11.49 -17.63
N ASP A 144 12.67 -12.49 -18.49
CA ASP A 144 11.50 -12.49 -19.37
C ASP A 144 10.21 -12.60 -18.54
N PHE A 145 10.20 -13.48 -17.54
CA PHE A 145 9.08 -13.61 -16.61
C PHE A 145 8.85 -12.34 -15.79
N LEU A 146 9.92 -11.64 -15.38
CA LEU A 146 9.78 -10.35 -14.71
C LEU A 146 9.04 -9.33 -15.61
N LEU A 147 9.38 -9.29 -16.90
CA LEU A 147 8.72 -8.41 -17.86
C LEU A 147 7.24 -8.78 -18.04
N GLU A 148 6.93 -10.06 -18.20
CA GLU A 148 5.55 -10.55 -18.30
C GLU A 148 4.74 -10.22 -17.05
N ARG A 149 5.33 -10.43 -15.86
CA ARG A 149 4.66 -10.12 -14.59
C ARG A 149 4.41 -8.62 -14.46
N LEU A 150 5.37 -7.79 -14.82
CA LEU A 150 5.22 -6.34 -14.79
C LEU A 150 4.09 -5.89 -15.71
N TRP A 151 4.02 -6.44 -16.93
CA TRP A 151 2.91 -6.16 -17.84
C TRP A 151 1.54 -6.57 -17.28
N HIS A 152 1.47 -7.75 -16.67
CA HIS A 152 0.25 -8.24 -16.05
C HIS A 152 -0.21 -7.32 -14.89
N GLU A 153 0.72 -6.88 -14.04
CA GLU A 153 0.40 -5.99 -12.91
C GLU A 153 -0.03 -4.59 -13.34
N MET A 154 0.53 -4.07 -14.44
CA MET A 154 0.15 -2.77 -14.99
C MET A 154 -1.24 -2.75 -15.63
N GLU A 155 -1.90 -3.90 -15.82
CA GLU A 155 -3.25 -4.02 -16.40
C GLU A 155 -3.41 -3.24 -17.72
N VAL A 156 -2.33 -3.10 -18.50
CA VAL A 156 -2.37 -2.33 -19.74
C VAL A 156 -3.21 -3.08 -20.75
N ILE A 157 -4.29 -2.46 -21.20
CA ILE A 157 -5.13 -2.98 -22.28
C ILE A 157 -4.26 -3.01 -23.54
N ARG A 158 -4.20 -4.18 -24.16
CA ARG A 158 -3.41 -4.42 -25.37
C ARG A 158 -4.15 -3.98 -26.62
#